data_AF-A0AAV5NV81-F1
#
_entry.id   AF-A0AAV5NV81-F1
#
_cell.length_a   1.000
_cell.length_b   1.000
_cell.length_c   1.000
_cell.angle_alpha   90.00
_cell.angle_beta   90.00
_cell.angle_gamma   90.00
#
_symmetry.space_group_name_H-M   'P 1'
#
loop_
_entity.id
_entity.type
_entity.pdbx_description
1 polymer ?
#
loop_
_entity_poly.entity_id
_entity_poly.type
_entity_poly.pdbx_seq_one_letter_code
_entity_poly.pdbx_strand_id
1 'polypeptide(L)'
;MTPRTLNGQKVESNWIKSDSSVELDSGINQLVVTIGQIIVEDGRRTKYYSQPYILLFETNDSLSLSYKTFRTIEDARQFEKSPQFELTDSTGKQVSFKLDSVHIGGLQTRQDFESSIKKYNENGRGEAVLSHSEPISSLSSSISSKDTHTISSVKSGFLSLNEMEQRRFMSWAMENLK
;
A
#
# COMPACT_ATOMS: atom_id res chain seq x y z
N MET A 1 -15.19 2.34 -0.77
CA MET A 1 -13.80 2.09 -0.32
C MET A 1 -13.02 3.37 -0.50
N THR A 2 -12.06 3.66 0.38
CA THR A 2 -11.28 4.90 0.31
C THR A 2 -9.79 4.57 0.39
N PRO A 3 -9.02 4.83 -0.67
CA PRO A 3 -7.56 4.77 -0.61
C PRO A 3 -7.01 5.77 0.40
N ARG A 4 -6.00 5.36 1.17
CA ARG A 4 -5.33 6.18 2.18
C ARG A 4 -3.89 6.48 1.78
N THR A 5 -3.13 5.44 1.46
CA THR A 5 -1.74 5.57 1.03
C THR A 5 -1.41 4.58 -0.09
N LEU A 6 -0.54 4.97 -1.00
CA LEU A 6 0.11 4.13 -2.00
C LEU A 6 1.62 4.22 -1.78
N ASN A 7 2.29 3.08 -1.63
CA ASN A 7 3.73 2.97 -1.42
C ASN A 7 4.23 3.82 -0.23
N GLY A 8 3.44 3.87 0.84
CA GLY A 8 3.73 4.68 2.03
C GLY A 8 3.53 6.20 1.83
N GLN A 9 3.18 6.65 0.63
CA GLN A 9 2.84 8.03 0.32
C GLN A 9 1.33 8.22 0.27
N LYS A 10 0.86 9.44 0.53
CA LYS A 10 -0.55 9.79 0.41
C LYS A 10 -1.03 9.56 -1.03
N VAL A 11 -2.23 8.99 -1.18
CA VAL A 11 -2.90 8.97 -2.50
C VAL A 11 -3.33 10.39 -2.85
N GLU A 12 -2.69 10.97 -3.85
CA GLU A 12 -3.04 12.30 -4.36
C GLU A 12 -4.26 12.21 -5.30
N SER A 13 -5.06 13.28 -5.35
CA SER A 13 -6.33 13.30 -6.10
C SER A 13 -6.14 13.07 -7.61
N ASN A 14 -4.96 13.37 -8.14
CA ASN A 14 -4.58 13.14 -9.53
C ASN A 14 -4.34 11.66 -9.86
N TRP A 15 -4.09 10.80 -8.87
CA TRP A 15 -3.95 9.36 -9.09
C TRP A 15 -5.30 8.66 -9.19
N ILE A 16 -6.39 9.32 -8.76
CA ILE A 16 -7.73 8.74 -8.73
C ILE A 16 -8.44 9.04 -10.06
N LYS A 17 -8.43 8.09 -11.00
CA LYS A 17 -9.09 8.27 -12.32
C LYS A 17 -10.61 8.17 -12.26
N SER A 18 -11.15 7.47 -11.26
CA SER A 18 -12.58 7.29 -10.99
C SER A 18 -12.78 6.85 -9.54
N ASP A 19 -14.03 6.72 -9.05
CA ASP A 19 -14.39 6.39 -7.66
C ASP A 19 -13.69 5.14 -7.05
N SER A 20 -12.86 4.40 -7.80
CA SER A 20 -12.09 3.25 -7.32
C SER A 20 -10.79 2.93 -8.09
N SER A 21 -10.29 3.78 -9.00
CA SER A 21 -9.09 3.49 -9.81
C SER A 21 -7.91 4.37 -9.39
N VAL A 22 -6.76 3.77 -9.08
CA VAL A 22 -5.51 4.45 -8.69
C VAL A 22 -4.44 4.18 -9.77
N GLU A 23 -3.67 5.19 -10.19
CA GLU A 23 -2.47 4.97 -11.01
C GLU A 23 -1.39 4.26 -10.19
N LEU A 24 -0.87 3.15 -10.73
CA LEU A 24 0.11 2.29 -10.06
C LEU A 24 1.40 2.30 -10.86
N ASP A 25 2.52 2.40 -10.14
CA ASP A 25 3.85 2.22 -10.74
C ASP A 25 4.03 0.75 -11.13
N SER A 26 4.89 0.45 -12.10
CA SER A 26 5.22 -0.94 -12.43
C SER A 26 6.04 -1.58 -11.29
N GLY A 27 5.81 -2.87 -11.02
CA GLY A 27 6.46 -3.62 -9.95
C GLY A 27 5.60 -3.76 -8.68
N ILE A 28 6.28 -3.87 -7.54
CA ILE A 28 5.65 -4.14 -6.23
C ILE A 28 5.06 -2.84 -5.68
N ASN A 29 3.75 -2.88 -5.41
CA ASN A 29 3.00 -1.77 -4.84
C ASN A 29 2.33 -2.18 -3.53
N GLN A 30 2.27 -1.23 -2.60
CA GLN A 30 1.53 -1.34 -1.34
C GLN A 30 0.40 -0.32 -1.32
N LEU A 31 -0.85 -0.80 -1.27
CA LEU A 31 -2.03 0.03 -1.18
C LEU A 31 -2.68 -0.13 0.19
N VAL A 32 -3.01 0.99 0.83
CA VAL A 32 -3.75 1.00 2.10
C VAL A 32 -5.13 1.57 1.86
N VAL A 33 -6.17 0.83 2.26
CA VAL A 33 -7.57 1.21 2.07
C VAL A 33 -8.36 1.10 3.35
N THR A 34 -9.39 1.94 3.47
CA THR A 34 -10.44 1.80 4.49
C THR A 34 -11.79 1.59 3.83
N ILE A 35 -12.66 0.80 4.45
CA ILE A 35 -14.04 0.59 3.99
C ILE A 35 -14.98 1.39 4.88
N GLY A 36 -15.74 2.29 4.25
CA GLY A 36 -16.88 2.97 4.88
C GLY A 36 -18.18 2.48 4.25
N GLN A 37 -19.10 1.94 5.06
CA GLN A 37 -20.41 1.47 4.59
C GLN A 37 -21.53 1.87 5.56
N ILE A 38 -22.74 2.01 5.04
CA ILE A 38 -23.94 2.12 5.87
C ILE A 38 -24.42 0.70 6.16
N ILE A 39 -24.44 0.34 7.43
CA ILE A 39 -24.89 -0.98 7.90
C ILE A 39 -26.11 -0.82 8.81
N VAL A 40 -26.78 -1.94 9.08
CA VAL A 40 -27.80 -2.04 10.11
C VAL A 40 -27.20 -2.62 11.38
N GLU A 41 -27.36 -1.92 12.49
CA GLU A 41 -26.98 -2.32 13.84
C GLU A 41 -28.18 -2.03 14.75
N ASP A 42 -28.67 -3.04 15.47
CA ASP A 42 -29.85 -2.93 16.35
C ASP A 42 -31.08 -2.28 15.68
N GLY A 43 -31.32 -2.62 14.41
CA GLY A 43 -32.42 -2.07 13.61
C GLY A 43 -32.23 -0.62 13.15
N ARG A 44 -31.08 0.02 13.42
CA ARG A 44 -30.76 1.39 13.00
C ARG A 44 -29.68 1.40 11.93
N ARG A 45 -29.80 2.32 10.97
CA ARG A 45 -28.77 2.55 9.96
C ARG A 45 -27.65 3.39 10.57
N THR A 46 -26.45 2.82 10.63
CA THR A 46 -25.24 3.48 11.15
C THR A 46 -24.13 3.45 10.12
N LYS A 47 -23.17 4.37 10.24
CA LYS A 47 -21.99 4.42 9.39
C LYS A 47 -20.87 3.62 10.05
N TYR A 48 -20.49 2.54 9.40
CA TYR A 48 -19.35 1.71 9.79
C TYR A 48 -18.08 2.18 9.07
N TYR A 49 -16.96 2.11 9.79
CA TYR A 49 -15.62 2.33 9.27
C TYR A 49 -14.73 1.18 9.70
N SER A 50 -14.09 0.51 8.75
CA SER A 50 -13.14 -0.55 9.05
C SER A 50 -11.81 -0.02 9.59
N GLN A 51 -11.05 -0.89 10.25
CA GLN A 51 -9.60 -0.70 10.33
C GLN A 51 -8.99 -0.65 8.91
N PRO A 52 -7.84 0.02 8.73
CA PRO A 52 -7.13 0.02 7.46
C PRO A 52 -6.60 -1.37 7.11
N TYR A 53 -6.79 -1.73 5.84
CA TYR A 53 -6.24 -2.92 5.21
C TYR A 53 -5.05 -2.54 4.34
N ILE A 54 -4.00 -3.34 4.38
CA ILE A 54 -2.76 -3.17 3.63
C ILE A 54 -2.70 -4.30 2.61
N LEU A 55 -2.66 -3.93 1.33
CA LEU A 55 -2.49 -4.85 0.22
C LEU A 55 -1.10 -4.68 -0.36
N LEU A 56 -0.38 -5.77 -0.57
CA LEU A 56 0.90 -5.79 -1.27
C LEU A 56 0.77 -6.70 -2.50
N PHE A 57 1.01 -6.15 -3.68
CA PHE A 57 0.84 -6.85 -4.95
C PHE A 57 1.85 -6.36 -5.98
N GLU A 58 2.07 -7.16 -7.01
CA GLU A 58 2.91 -6.78 -8.15
C GLU A 58 2.02 -6.52 -9.36
N THR A 59 2.28 -5.44 -10.09
CA THR A 59 1.56 -5.12 -11.33
C THR A 59 2.44 -4.36 -12.30
N ASN A 60 2.15 -4.49 -13.60
CA ASN A 60 2.72 -3.65 -14.65
C ASN A 60 1.62 -2.86 -15.38
N ASP A 61 0.38 -2.94 -14.90
CA ASP A 61 -0.80 -2.35 -15.52
C ASP A 61 -1.81 -1.86 -14.46
N SER A 62 -2.89 -1.23 -14.92
CA SER A 62 -4.00 -0.79 -14.11
C SER A 62 -4.75 -1.98 -13.51
N LEU A 63 -5.03 -1.90 -12.21
CA LEU A 63 -5.79 -2.92 -11.49
C LEU A 63 -7.13 -2.36 -10.98
N SER A 64 -8.08 -3.27 -10.81
CA SER A 64 -9.36 -3.01 -10.14
C SER A 64 -9.40 -3.77 -8.82
N LEU A 65 -9.63 -3.05 -7.73
CA LEU A 65 -9.79 -3.62 -6.39
C LEU A 65 -11.26 -3.59 -5.99
N SER A 66 -11.80 -4.74 -5.63
CA SER A 66 -13.16 -4.90 -5.12
C SER A 66 -13.18 -5.69 -3.81
N TYR A 67 -14.33 -5.69 -3.14
CA TYR A 67 -14.52 -6.43 -1.89
C TYR A 67 -15.97 -6.89 -1.76
N LYS A 68 -16.18 -7.96 -1.00
CA LYS A 68 -17.53 -8.41 -0.66
C LYS A 68 -18.21 -7.40 0.26
N THR A 69 -19.25 -6.73 -0.25
CA THR A 69 -20.04 -5.78 0.54
C THR A 69 -20.79 -6.47 1.69
N PHE A 70 -21.02 -5.74 2.78
CA PHE A 70 -21.72 -6.22 3.96
C PHE A 70 -22.85 -5.26 4.35
N ARG A 71 -23.90 -5.76 5.01
CA ARG A 71 -25.13 -4.98 5.29
C ARG A 71 -25.45 -4.86 6.77
N THR A 72 -24.93 -5.75 7.60
CA THR A 72 -25.14 -5.77 9.06
C THR A 72 -23.82 -5.61 9.80
N ILE A 73 -23.90 -5.31 11.10
CA ILE A 73 -22.70 -5.30 11.95
C ILE A 73 -22.10 -6.71 12.08
N GLU A 74 -22.92 -7.76 12.06
CA GLU A 74 -22.48 -9.16 12.05
C GLU A 74 -21.67 -9.48 10.79
N ASP A 75 -22.15 -9.06 9.61
CA ASP A 75 -21.43 -9.22 8.35
C ASP A 75 -20.09 -8.46 8.37
N ALA A 76 -20.09 -7.24 8.92
CA ALA A 76 -18.88 -6.43 9.05
C ALA A 76 -17.85 -7.11 9.95
N ARG A 77 -18.26 -7.62 11.11
CA ARG A 77 -17.41 -8.41 12.02
C ARG A 77 -16.89 -9.69 11.36
N GLN A 78 -17.69 -10.34 10.52
CA GLN A 78 -17.26 -11.51 9.78
C GLN A 78 -16.22 -11.15 8.71
N PHE A 79 -16.42 -10.01 8.03
CA PHE A 79 -15.46 -9.47 7.07
C PHE A 79 -14.14 -9.09 7.75
N GLU A 80 -14.15 -8.47 8.94
CA GLU A 80 -12.92 -8.16 9.68
C GLU A 80 -12.09 -9.41 10.04
N LYS A 81 -12.77 -10.53 10.36
CA LYS A 81 -12.09 -11.80 10.67
C LYS A 81 -11.51 -12.48 9.44
N SER A 82 -12.17 -12.34 8.29
CA SER A 82 -11.78 -12.97 7.04
C SER A 82 -12.10 -12.04 5.87
N PRO A 83 -11.26 -11.02 5.64
CA PRO A 83 -11.55 -10.03 4.60
C PRO A 83 -11.56 -10.71 3.23
N GLN A 84 -12.53 -10.33 2.39
CA GLN A 84 -12.70 -10.90 1.06
C GLN A 84 -12.50 -9.77 0.04
N PHE A 85 -11.25 -9.59 -0.35
CA PHE A 85 -10.85 -8.68 -1.41
C PHE A 85 -10.59 -9.45 -2.70
N GLU A 86 -10.88 -8.80 -3.83
CA GLU A 86 -10.55 -9.31 -5.15
C GLU A 86 -9.79 -8.23 -5.91
N LEU A 87 -8.65 -8.61 -6.46
CA LEU A 87 -7.81 -7.75 -7.29
C LEU A 87 -7.79 -8.34 -8.69
N THR A 88 -8.14 -7.54 -9.71
CA THR A 88 -8.18 -7.98 -11.10
C THR A 88 -7.42 -7.04 -12.01
N ASP A 89 -6.78 -7.56 -13.05
CA ASP A 89 -6.17 -6.75 -14.10
C ASP A 89 -7.20 -6.21 -15.11
N SER A 90 -6.71 -5.45 -16.09
CA SER A 90 -7.50 -4.88 -17.19
C SER A 90 -8.24 -5.92 -18.03
N THR A 91 -7.81 -7.19 -18.00
CA THR A 91 -8.45 -8.32 -18.70
C THR A 91 -9.48 -9.07 -17.84
N GLY A 92 -9.63 -8.66 -16.56
CA GLY A 92 -10.52 -9.31 -15.60
C GLY A 92 -9.90 -10.55 -14.93
N LYS A 93 -8.61 -10.81 -15.13
CA LYS A 93 -7.91 -11.94 -14.50
C LYS A 93 -7.53 -11.58 -13.06
N GLN A 94 -7.69 -12.53 -12.15
CA GLN A 94 -7.33 -12.36 -10.75
C GLN A 94 -5.82 -12.20 -10.57
N VAL A 95 -5.43 -11.20 -9.78
CA VAL A 95 -4.06 -10.90 -9.39
C VAL A 95 -3.87 -11.31 -7.93
N SER A 96 -2.79 -12.04 -7.66
CA SER A 96 -2.42 -12.43 -6.30
C SER A 96 -1.92 -11.22 -5.51
N PHE A 97 -2.31 -11.13 -4.24
CA PHE A 97 -1.85 -10.10 -3.32
C PHE A 97 -1.68 -10.68 -1.92
N LYS A 98 -0.85 -10.04 -1.12
CA LYS A 98 -0.78 -10.26 0.32
C LYS A 98 -1.65 -9.22 1.03
N LEU A 99 -2.24 -9.60 2.14
CA LEU A 99 -3.18 -8.78 2.90
C LEU A 99 -2.81 -8.77 4.36
N ASP A 100 -2.80 -7.58 4.95
CA ASP A 100 -2.77 -7.38 6.39
C ASP A 100 -3.76 -6.31 6.84
N SER A 101 -3.92 -6.16 8.14
CA SER A 101 -4.65 -5.06 8.75
C SER A 101 -3.80 -4.40 9.83
N VAL A 102 -3.96 -3.09 9.99
CA VAL A 102 -3.30 -2.33 11.05
C VAL A 102 -4.35 -1.67 11.91
N HIS A 103 -4.24 -1.86 13.22
CA HIS A 103 -5.10 -1.18 14.16
C HIS A 103 -4.63 0.27 14.36
N ILE A 104 -5.49 1.23 14.04
CA ILE A 104 -5.28 2.64 14.37
C ILE A 104 -6.32 3.03 15.41
N GLY A 105 -5.86 3.19 16.65
CA GLY A 105 -6.69 3.62 17.77
C GLY A 105 -7.00 5.13 17.74
N GLY A 106 -8.05 5.53 18.45
CA GLY A 106 -8.41 6.94 18.60
C GLY A 106 -9.00 7.57 17.34
N LEU A 107 -8.79 8.88 17.18
CA LEU A 107 -9.24 9.62 16.00
C LEU A 107 -8.35 9.24 14.82
N GLN A 108 -8.88 8.53 13.83
CA GLN A 108 -8.12 8.08 12.65
C GLN A 108 -7.86 9.25 11.69
N THR A 109 -6.93 10.13 12.06
CA THR A 109 -6.54 11.25 11.21
C THR A 109 -5.62 10.77 10.10
N ARG A 110 -5.43 11.64 9.10
CA ARG A 110 -4.53 11.37 7.97
C ARG A 110 -3.10 11.03 8.42
N GLN A 111 -2.58 11.78 9.39
CA GLN A 111 -1.22 11.60 9.89
C GLN A 111 -1.05 10.26 10.64
N ASP A 112 -2.11 9.77 11.26
CA ASP A 112 -2.10 8.48 11.94
C ASP A 112 -1.98 7.32 10.95
N PHE A 113 -2.60 7.42 9.76
CA PHE A 113 -2.41 6.43 8.70
C PHE A 113 -0.95 6.38 8.24
N GLU A 114 -0.40 7.50 7.77
CA GLU A 114 0.97 7.56 7.25
C GLU A 114 1.99 7.06 8.28
N SER A 115 1.89 7.51 9.53
CA SER A 115 2.81 7.11 10.59
C SER A 115 2.64 5.64 11.01
N SER A 116 1.41 5.12 11.05
CA SER A 116 1.16 3.72 11.40
C SER A 116 1.65 2.77 10.32
N ILE A 117 1.47 3.12 9.04
CA ILE A 117 1.95 2.32 7.90
C ILE A 117 3.48 2.35 7.82
N LYS A 118 4.11 3.50 8.08
CA LYS A 118 5.57 3.60 8.21
C LYS A 118 6.09 2.66 9.31
N LYS A 119 5.51 2.72 10.52
CA LYS A 119 5.87 1.83 11.62
C LYS A 119 5.64 0.36 11.28
N TYR A 120 4.53 0.04 10.61
CA TYR A 120 4.22 -1.30 10.16
C TYR A 120 5.30 -1.84 9.21
N ASN A 121 5.72 -1.03 8.22
CA ASN A 121 6.79 -1.41 7.29
C ASN A 121 8.15 -1.53 8.01
N GLU A 122 8.47 -0.63 8.94
CA GLU A 122 9.70 -0.67 9.76
C GLU A 122 9.78 -1.89 10.67
N ASN A 123 8.64 -2.36 11.19
CA ASN A 123 8.59 -3.54 12.04
C ASN A 123 8.93 -4.83 11.26
N GLY A 124 8.70 -4.86 9.94
CA GLY A 124 9.13 -5.95 9.06
C GLY A 124 8.46 -7.30 9.27
N ARG A 125 7.38 -7.38 10.06
CA ARG A 125 6.77 -8.65 10.51
C ARG A 125 5.46 -9.04 9.82
N GLY A 126 4.85 -8.13 9.08
CA GLY A 126 3.60 -8.41 8.36
C GLY A 126 3.86 -9.03 6.98
N GLU A 127 2.86 -9.73 6.46
CA GLU A 127 2.85 -10.31 5.12
C GLU A 127 2.85 -9.21 4.04
N ALA A 128 2.10 -8.14 4.25
CA ALA A 128 1.99 -7.04 3.29
C ALA A 128 3.03 -5.93 3.52
N VAL A 129 4.16 -6.21 4.17
CA VAL A 129 5.23 -5.23 4.40
C VAL A 129 5.85 -4.80 3.08
N LEU A 130 5.87 -3.48 2.84
CA LEU A 130 6.64 -2.91 1.75
C LEU A 130 8.09 -2.72 2.21
N SER A 131 8.88 -3.76 1.98
CA SER A 131 10.32 -3.69 2.20
C SER A 131 10.90 -2.76 1.13
N HIS A 132 11.42 -1.61 1.53
CA HIS A 132 12.20 -0.73 0.65
C HIS A 132 13.62 -1.30 0.37
N SER A 133 13.88 -2.52 0.83
CA SER A 133 14.98 -3.32 0.33
C SER A 133 14.54 -3.94 -0.99
N GLU A 134 15.24 -3.55 -2.05
CA GLU A 134 15.48 -4.24 -3.32
C GLU A 134 14.96 -5.69 -3.43
N PRO A 135 14.57 -6.12 -4.64
CA PRO A 135 14.00 -7.44 -4.90
C PRO A 135 14.80 -8.55 -4.22
N ILE A 136 14.02 -9.46 -3.63
CA ILE A 136 14.43 -10.62 -2.86
C ILE A 136 15.23 -11.57 -3.77
N SER A 137 16.51 -11.27 -4.00
CA SER A 137 17.48 -12.28 -4.44
C SER A 137 18.00 -12.94 -3.17
N SER A 138 17.36 -14.06 -2.83
CA SER A 138 17.81 -14.97 -1.80
C SER A 138 19.28 -15.39 -2.02
N LEU A 139 19.99 -15.52 -0.89
CA LEU A 139 21.34 -16.07 -0.69
C LEU A 139 22.53 -15.16 -1.05
N SER A 140 23.04 -14.43 -0.06
CA SER A 140 24.19 -14.90 0.75
C SER A 140 24.71 -13.76 1.63
N SER A 141 24.79 -14.03 2.92
CA SER A 141 25.45 -13.20 3.93
C SER A 141 26.92 -12.97 3.63
N SER A 142 27.42 -11.73 3.77
CA SER A 142 28.80 -11.39 4.21
C SER A 142 28.99 -9.87 4.44
N ILE A 143 28.85 -9.45 5.70
CA ILE A 143 29.69 -8.57 6.53
C ILE A 143 30.53 -7.42 5.89
N SER A 144 30.33 -6.22 6.47
CA SER A 144 31.26 -5.06 6.66
C SER A 144 31.83 -4.38 5.40
N SER A 145 31.66 -3.07 5.19
CA SER A 145 32.43 -2.00 5.86
C SER A 145 31.90 -0.62 5.48
N LYS A 146 31.96 0.34 6.40
CA LYS A 146 31.60 1.75 6.19
C LYS A 146 32.61 2.49 5.30
N ASP A 147 32.08 3.48 4.57
CA ASP A 147 32.70 4.75 4.13
C ASP A 147 33.19 5.00 2.69
N THR A 148 32.95 4.12 1.72
CA THR A 148 33.13 4.48 0.27
C THR A 148 32.06 3.94 -0.69
N HIS A 149 31.11 3.14 -0.19
CA HIS A 149 30.12 2.44 -1.03
C HIS A 149 28.81 3.18 -1.25
N THR A 150 28.53 4.28 -0.54
CA THR A 150 27.20 4.93 -0.59
C THR A 150 26.89 5.54 -1.96
N ILE A 151 27.81 6.28 -2.59
CA ILE A 151 27.56 6.90 -3.91
C ILE A 151 27.49 5.84 -5.01
N SER A 152 28.34 4.82 -4.96
CA SER A 152 28.34 3.74 -5.96
C SER A 152 27.06 2.93 -5.89
N SER A 153 26.58 2.60 -4.69
CA SER A 153 25.29 1.92 -4.49
C SER A 153 24.11 2.78 -4.93
N VAL A 154 24.11 4.09 -4.65
CA VAL A 154 23.06 5.01 -5.12
C VAL A 154 23.09 5.13 -6.65
N LYS A 155 24.28 5.16 -7.27
CA LYS A 155 24.43 5.21 -8.73
C LYS A 155 23.92 3.94 -9.39
N SER A 156 24.28 2.76 -8.85
CA SER A 156 23.79 1.48 -9.36
C SER A 156 22.29 1.33 -9.20
N GLY A 157 21.74 1.73 -8.05
CA GLY A 157 20.30 1.79 -7.84
C GLY A 157 19.62 2.68 -8.88
N PHE A 158 20.11 3.91 -9.06
CA PHE A 158 19.57 4.84 -10.06
C PHE A 158 19.61 4.30 -11.49
N LEU A 159 20.69 3.62 -11.89
CA LEU A 159 20.82 3.06 -13.24
C LEU A 159 19.95 1.82 -13.47
N SER A 160 19.53 1.13 -12.41
CA SER A 160 18.58 0.01 -12.50
C SER A 160 17.12 0.44 -12.64
N LEU A 161 16.81 1.72 -12.38
CA LEU A 161 15.48 2.29 -12.52
C LEU A 161 15.11 2.54 -13.98
N ASN A 162 13.82 2.49 -14.30
CA ASN A 162 13.31 2.90 -15.61
C ASN A 162 13.26 4.44 -15.76
N GLU A 163 13.00 4.94 -16.98
CA GLU A 163 13.05 6.40 -17.26
C GLU A 163 12.12 7.24 -16.39
N MET A 164 10.94 6.72 -16.04
CA MET A 164 9.97 7.44 -15.20
C MET A 164 10.47 7.54 -13.76
N GLU A 165 10.98 6.44 -13.23
CA GLU A 165 11.53 6.35 -11.88
C GLU A 165 12.78 7.22 -11.71
N GLN A 166 13.67 7.23 -12.72
CA GLN A 166 14.84 8.11 -12.73
C GLN A 166 14.44 9.58 -12.65
N ARG A 167 13.41 10.01 -13.41
CA ARG A 167 12.93 11.41 -13.37
C ARG A 167 12.42 11.81 -11.99
N ARG A 168 11.70 10.91 -11.31
CA ARG A 168 11.16 11.15 -9.97
C ARG A 168 12.26 11.19 -8.91
N PHE A 169 13.25 10.31 -9.02
CA PHE A 169 14.44 10.36 -8.17
C PHE A 169 15.16 11.70 -8.33
N MET A 170 15.36 12.16 -9.57
CA MET A 170 16.01 13.45 -9.86
C MET A 170 15.21 14.64 -9.33
N SER A 171 13.88 14.66 -9.45
CA SER A 171 13.06 15.76 -8.91
C SER A 171 13.15 15.87 -7.39
N TRP A 172 13.09 14.73 -6.69
CA TRP A 172 13.26 14.70 -5.23
C TRP A 172 14.66 15.15 -4.81
N ALA A 173 15.70 14.68 -5.52
CA ALA A 173 17.08 15.04 -5.20
C ALA A 173 17.36 16.54 -5.37
N MET A 174 16.77 17.16 -6.40
CA MET A 174 16.88 18.61 -6.62
C MET A 174 16.15 19.43 -5.55
N GLU A 175 14.97 18.98 -5.10
CA GLU A 175 14.17 19.66 -4.06
C GLU A 175 14.84 19.61 -2.68
N ASN A 176 15.65 18.58 -2.42
CA ASN A 176 16.27 18.33 -1.13
C ASN A 176 17.78 18.64 -1.11
N LEU A 177 18.30 19.29 -2.15
CA LEU A 177 19.68 19.75 -2.20
C LEU A 177 19.86 20.91 -1.19
N LYS A 178 20.83 20.80 -0.27
CA LYS A 178 21.17 21.86 0.70
C LYS A 178 22.35 22.70 0.23
#